data_AF-A0A0F2SBG1-F1
#
_entry.id   AF-A0A0F2SBG1-F1
#
_cell.length_a   1.000
_cell.length_b   1.000
_cell.length_c   1.000
_cell.angle_alpha   90.00
_cell.angle_beta   90.00
_cell.angle_gamma   90.00
#
_symmetry.space_group_name_H-M   'P 1'
#
loop_
_entity.id
_entity.type
_entity.pdbx_description
1 polymer ?
#
loop_
_entity_poly.entity_id
_entity_poly.type
_entity_poly.pdbx_seq_one_letter_code
_entity_poly.pdbx_strand_id
1 'polypeptide(L)'
;MNAKNPLFVSIISLVLLTALTAGCNKAPAPAPTVPLNGAQPIDNVGNVAKIAYIGDNACKQCHPQPFETVPKTKHFSAFKPLSDYPLDKPLTSITIFDAVNTEKPTSTTLDLSKAKVYGVMVDKYIIAEIPAAGFKEKIYRVGALKKTDDKWTVEAPKENDIDKDGKPDWTAEKFTCGKCHAPGLENSSDNLSISCESCHGPAGNHASATDKKGTLSRETARTSCMNCHKSDPAKDAQGNFTANNHYGTRDFFASKHAQSSQLNGCQTCHNPHKANANGATLVADKPTEICAKCHAGINFDLDKLMWKNPTDPQGHFTKDHSFGAIKYEDLQDDPATKPVEIKNPTVIELIKKLLPELAK
;
A
#
# COMPACT_ATOMS: atom_id res chain seq x y z
N MET A 1 -54.65 -64.10 -7.65
CA MET A 1 -53.72 -65.22 -7.87
C MET A 1 -52.37 -64.61 -8.20
N ASN A 2 -51.53 -64.30 -7.20
CA ASN A 2 -50.47 -65.14 -6.61
C ASN A 2 -49.30 -65.46 -7.56
N ALA A 3 -48.16 -64.78 -7.36
CA ALA A 3 -46.85 -65.32 -6.92
C ALA A 3 -45.74 -64.32 -7.34
N LYS A 4 -45.08 -63.56 -6.45
CA LYS A 4 -43.98 -63.88 -5.49
C LYS A 4 -42.60 -64.12 -6.14
N ASN A 5 -41.64 -63.29 -5.71
CA ASN A 5 -40.20 -63.16 -6.03
C ASN A 5 -39.35 -64.45 -5.87
N PRO A 6 -38.03 -64.42 -6.20
CA PRO A 6 -37.02 -64.09 -5.15
C PRO A 6 -35.80 -63.26 -5.66
N LEU A 7 -35.47 -62.16 -4.97
CA LEU A 7 -34.24 -61.96 -4.16
C LEU A 7 -33.13 -63.02 -4.29
N PHE A 8 -31.95 -62.59 -4.76
CA PHE A 8 -30.67 -63.25 -4.52
C PHE A 8 -29.91 -62.54 -3.40
N VAL A 9 -29.67 -63.27 -2.32
CA VAL A 9 -28.78 -62.93 -1.19
C VAL A 9 -27.48 -63.68 -1.42
N SER A 10 -26.34 -63.00 -1.32
CA SER A 10 -25.03 -63.64 -1.21
C SER A 10 -24.37 -63.22 0.10
N ILE A 11 -24.22 -64.19 1.00
CA ILE A 11 -23.47 -64.13 2.26
C ILE A 11 -22.34 -65.17 2.12
N ILE A 12 -21.18 -64.88 2.73
CA ILE A 12 -19.96 -65.69 3.00
C ILE A 12 -18.75 -64.82 2.60
N SER A 13 -17.76 -64.48 3.43
CA SER A 13 -17.44 -64.86 4.81
C SER A 13 -16.49 -63.82 5.42
N LEU A 14 -16.61 -63.68 6.74
CA LEU A 14 -15.76 -62.93 7.66
C LEU A 14 -14.58 -63.81 8.09
N VAL A 15 -13.32 -63.34 7.94
CA VAL A 15 -12.18 -63.79 8.77
C VAL A 15 -11.27 -62.60 9.11
N LEU A 16 -10.98 -62.55 10.41
CA LEU A 16 -10.17 -61.68 11.28
C LEU A 16 -8.92 -61.01 10.64
N LEU A 17 -8.66 -59.71 10.88
CA LEU A 17 -8.20 -59.03 12.11
C LEU A 17 -6.68 -59.21 12.39
N THR A 18 -5.89 -58.14 12.17
CA THR A 18 -5.07 -57.41 13.18
C THR A 18 -3.82 -56.75 12.59
N ALA A 19 -3.43 -55.65 13.25
CA ALA A 19 -2.17 -54.91 13.20
C ALA A 19 -2.03 -53.78 12.16
N LEU A 20 -2.45 -52.58 12.56
CA LEU A 20 -1.74 -51.32 12.30
C LEU A 20 -2.23 -50.24 13.29
N THR A 21 -1.89 -50.43 14.56
CA THR A 21 -1.92 -49.36 15.57
C THR A 21 -0.49 -48.93 15.86
N ALA A 22 0.03 -47.95 15.13
CA ALA A 22 1.06 -47.01 15.58
C ALA A 22 1.33 -45.98 14.48
N GLY A 23 1.04 -44.71 14.75
CA GLY A 23 1.67 -43.60 14.04
C GLY A 23 0.75 -42.62 13.31
N CYS A 24 -0.19 -42.00 14.00
CA CYS A 24 -0.79 -40.73 13.55
C CYS A 24 -0.98 -39.80 14.75
N ASN A 25 0.14 -39.31 15.29
CA ASN A 25 0.15 -38.11 16.12
C ASN A 25 1.52 -37.44 15.98
N LYS A 26 1.72 -36.74 14.87
CA LYS A 26 2.71 -35.67 14.78
C LYS A 26 2.01 -34.47 14.17
N ALA A 27 1.87 -33.42 14.97
CA ALA A 27 1.59 -32.09 14.45
C ALA A 27 2.58 -31.79 13.31
N PRO A 28 2.16 -31.10 12.23
CA PRO A 28 3.08 -30.69 11.19
C PRO A 28 4.20 -29.89 11.84
N ALA A 29 5.45 -30.27 11.57
CA ALA A 29 6.62 -29.56 12.06
C ALA A 29 6.51 -28.08 11.64
N PRO A 30 6.92 -27.13 12.49
CA PRO A 30 6.96 -25.72 12.12
C PRO A 30 7.82 -25.58 10.86
N ALA A 31 7.31 -24.84 9.88
CA ALA A 31 8.06 -24.48 8.69
C ALA A 31 9.39 -23.85 9.13
N PRO A 32 10.53 -24.23 8.51
CA PRO A 32 11.81 -23.63 8.87
C PRO A 32 11.74 -22.13 8.62
N THR A 33 11.94 -21.35 9.68
CA THR A 33 12.22 -19.92 9.60
C THR A 33 13.50 -19.75 8.80
N VAL A 34 13.37 -19.30 7.55
CA VAL A 34 14.51 -18.82 6.78
C VAL A 34 14.89 -17.45 7.34
N PRO A 35 16.10 -17.28 7.91
CA PRO A 35 16.55 -15.94 8.26
C PRO A 35 16.69 -15.11 6.98
N LEU A 36 16.13 -13.90 6.99
CA LEU A 36 16.40 -12.83 6.02
C LEU A 36 17.86 -12.37 6.21
N ASN A 37 18.82 -13.20 5.84
CA ASN A 37 20.22 -12.84 5.69
C ASN A 37 20.85 -13.80 4.69
N GLY A 38 21.07 -13.32 3.47
CA GLY A 38 21.76 -14.06 2.43
C GLY A 38 21.15 -13.85 1.06
N ALA A 39 21.33 -12.66 0.48
CA ALA A 39 21.49 -12.60 -0.97
C ALA A 39 22.74 -13.44 -1.28
N GLN A 40 22.56 -14.65 -1.79
CA GLN A 40 23.66 -15.39 -2.40
C GLN A 40 23.86 -14.82 -3.81
N PRO A 41 25.11 -14.52 -4.21
CA PRO A 41 25.38 -14.05 -5.56
C PRO A 41 25.09 -15.19 -6.54
N ILE A 42 24.37 -14.87 -7.61
CA ILE A 42 24.13 -15.79 -8.70
C ILE A 42 25.36 -15.70 -9.61
N ASP A 43 26.31 -16.59 -9.39
CA ASP A 43 27.55 -16.65 -10.15
C ASP A 43 27.25 -17.24 -11.54
N ASN A 44 27.14 -16.35 -12.52
CA ASN A 44 27.30 -16.52 -13.99
C ASN A 44 26.22 -15.74 -14.75
N VAL A 45 26.39 -14.42 -14.81
CA VAL A 45 25.84 -13.61 -15.89
C VAL A 45 26.97 -12.71 -16.40
N GLY A 46 27.51 -13.05 -17.57
CA GLY A 46 28.39 -12.16 -18.31
C GLY A 46 27.69 -10.82 -18.54
N ASN A 47 28.41 -9.73 -18.27
CA ASN A 47 27.95 -8.34 -18.32
C ASN A 47 26.73 -8.03 -17.44
N VAL A 48 27.01 -7.58 -16.21
CA VAL A 48 26.02 -6.91 -15.36
C VAL A 48 25.63 -5.59 -16.03
N ALA A 49 24.60 -5.64 -16.87
CA ALA A 49 23.90 -4.47 -17.35
C ALA A 49 23.22 -3.77 -16.15
N LYS A 50 23.31 -2.45 -16.18
CA LYS A 50 22.84 -1.49 -15.18
C LYS A 50 21.42 -1.82 -14.71
N ILE A 51 21.18 -1.88 -13.40
CA ILE A 51 19.82 -1.86 -12.83
C ILE A 51 19.15 -0.58 -13.36
N ALA A 52 18.18 -0.74 -14.27
CA ALA A 52 17.56 0.36 -14.98
C ALA A 52 16.04 0.24 -14.89
N TYR A 53 15.42 1.31 -14.41
CA TYR A 53 14.00 1.58 -14.63
C TYR A 53 13.84 2.07 -16.06
N ILE A 54 12.88 1.49 -16.79
CA ILE A 54 12.69 1.73 -18.23
C ILE A 54 11.32 2.34 -18.56
N GLY A 55 10.49 2.56 -17.55
CA GLY A 55 9.17 3.18 -17.70
C GLY A 55 8.16 2.27 -18.40
N ASP A 56 6.88 2.64 -18.28
CA ASP A 56 5.77 1.78 -18.70
C ASP A 56 5.67 1.60 -20.22
N ASN A 57 6.16 2.55 -21.00
CA ASN A 57 6.08 2.48 -22.46
C ASN A 57 6.84 1.27 -23.03
N ALA A 58 7.93 0.87 -22.37
CA ALA A 58 8.67 -0.34 -22.74
C ALA A 58 7.86 -1.63 -22.51
N CYS A 59 6.91 -1.61 -21.56
CA CYS A 59 6.08 -2.76 -21.21
C CYS A 59 4.97 -3.01 -22.24
N LYS A 60 4.46 -1.96 -22.89
CA LYS A 60 3.26 -1.99 -23.76
C LYS A 60 3.33 -3.04 -24.86
N GLN A 61 4.48 -3.22 -25.49
CA GLN A 61 4.63 -4.10 -26.66
C GLN A 61 4.39 -5.58 -26.32
N CYS A 62 4.78 -6.01 -25.12
CA CYS A 62 4.63 -7.40 -24.66
C CYS A 62 3.44 -7.59 -23.71
N HIS A 63 3.00 -6.54 -23.03
CA HIS A 63 1.92 -6.57 -22.03
C HIS A 63 0.81 -5.54 -22.34
N PRO A 64 0.12 -5.67 -23.49
CA PRO A 64 -0.86 -4.67 -23.93
C PRO A 64 -2.06 -4.57 -22.97
N GLN A 65 -2.57 -5.69 -22.47
CA GLN A 65 -3.73 -5.68 -21.57
C GLN A 65 -3.45 -4.96 -20.24
N PRO A 66 -2.42 -5.34 -19.43
CA PRO A 66 -2.11 -4.59 -18.22
C PRO A 66 -1.81 -3.11 -18.48
N PHE A 67 -1.15 -2.78 -19.60
CA PHE A 67 -0.85 -1.40 -19.97
C PHE A 67 -2.13 -0.56 -20.20
N GLU A 68 -3.21 -1.17 -20.68
CA GLU A 68 -4.50 -0.48 -20.87
C GLU A 68 -5.33 -0.36 -19.58
N THR A 69 -5.11 -1.24 -18.61
CA THR A 69 -5.98 -1.36 -17.42
C THR A 69 -5.37 -0.79 -16.15
N VAL A 70 -4.05 -0.90 -15.96
CA VAL A 70 -3.33 -0.33 -14.80
C VAL A 70 -3.51 1.19 -14.69
N PRO A 71 -3.46 1.98 -15.78
CA PRO A 71 -3.68 3.42 -15.71
C PRO A 71 -5.04 3.85 -15.15
N LYS A 72 -6.03 2.95 -15.13
CA LYS A 72 -7.37 3.21 -14.60
C LYS A 72 -7.47 2.98 -13.08
N THR A 73 -6.39 2.52 -12.45
CA THR A 73 -6.35 2.28 -11.01
C THR A 73 -6.05 3.55 -10.23
N LYS A 74 -6.53 3.61 -8.98
CA LYS A 74 -6.14 4.66 -8.04
C LYS A 74 -4.64 4.69 -7.73
N HIS A 75 -3.93 3.56 -7.85
CA HIS A 75 -2.48 3.54 -7.72
C HIS A 75 -1.82 4.42 -8.78
N PHE A 76 -2.18 4.20 -10.05
CA PHE A 76 -1.63 5.00 -11.14
C PHE A 76 -2.05 6.47 -11.06
N SER A 77 -3.22 6.75 -10.48
CA SER A 77 -3.71 8.12 -10.27
C SER A 77 -3.10 8.80 -9.04
N ALA A 78 -2.25 8.12 -8.25
CA ALA A 78 -1.66 8.67 -7.03
C ALA A 78 -0.70 9.84 -7.32
N PHE A 79 -0.18 9.93 -8.54
CA PHE A 79 0.61 11.07 -9.00
C PHE A 79 0.21 11.42 -10.43
N LYS A 80 -0.20 12.66 -10.66
CA LYS A 80 -0.65 13.13 -11.97
C LYS A 80 0.01 14.45 -12.36
N PRO A 81 0.14 14.75 -13.66
CA PRO A 81 0.56 16.07 -14.11
C PRO A 81 -0.33 17.19 -13.54
N LEU A 82 0.24 18.36 -13.25
CA LEU A 82 -0.54 19.53 -12.82
C LEU A 82 -1.55 19.99 -13.89
N SER A 83 -1.28 19.72 -15.16
CA SER A 83 -2.18 20.02 -16.28
C SER A 83 -3.52 19.29 -16.22
N ASP A 84 -3.63 18.20 -15.45
CA ASP A 84 -4.87 17.44 -15.29
C ASP A 84 -5.88 18.17 -14.38
N TYR A 85 -5.46 19.28 -13.75
CA TYR A 85 -6.25 20.04 -12.79
C TYR A 85 -6.55 21.42 -13.39
N PRO A 86 -7.75 21.63 -13.96
CA PRO A 86 -8.12 22.91 -14.53
C PRO A 86 -8.24 23.96 -13.42
N LEU A 87 -7.25 24.86 -13.37
CA LEU A 87 -7.19 25.90 -12.36
C LEU A 87 -8.17 27.04 -12.68
N ASP A 88 -8.79 27.60 -11.64
CA ASP A 88 -9.69 28.76 -11.77
C ASP A 88 -8.93 30.05 -12.14
N LYS A 89 -7.67 30.12 -11.72
CA LYS A 89 -6.73 31.23 -11.92
C LYS A 89 -5.42 30.70 -12.50
N PRO A 90 -4.71 31.52 -13.30
CA PRO A 90 -3.38 31.14 -13.77
C PRO A 90 -2.42 30.96 -12.59
N LEU A 91 -1.43 30.11 -12.77
CA LEU A 91 -0.31 29.99 -11.83
C LEU A 91 0.43 31.33 -11.74
N THR A 92 0.76 31.74 -10.52
CA THR A 92 1.45 33.00 -10.24
C THR A 92 2.74 32.75 -9.47
N SER A 93 3.55 33.80 -9.35
CA SER A 93 4.63 33.86 -8.37
C SER A 93 4.07 33.85 -6.96
N ILE A 94 4.62 32.97 -6.12
CA ILE A 94 4.31 32.86 -4.70
C ILE A 94 5.61 33.00 -3.90
N THR A 95 5.58 33.74 -2.80
CA THR A 95 6.70 33.74 -1.84
C THR A 95 6.52 32.54 -0.93
N ILE A 96 7.51 31.65 -0.91
CA ILE A 96 7.49 30.43 -0.11
C ILE A 96 8.63 30.44 0.90
N PHE A 97 8.33 29.95 2.11
CA PHE A 97 9.30 29.81 3.19
C PHE A 97 9.67 28.34 3.40
N ASP A 98 10.95 28.05 3.62
CA ASP A 98 11.44 26.71 3.90
C ASP A 98 10.99 26.25 5.29
N ALA A 99 9.97 25.38 5.35
CA ALA A 99 9.51 24.83 6.62
C ALA A 99 10.50 23.83 7.26
N VAL A 100 11.51 23.38 6.50
CA VAL A 100 12.53 22.42 6.97
C VAL A 100 13.69 23.16 7.61
N ASN A 101 13.98 24.38 7.17
CA ASN A 101 15.05 25.19 7.75
C ASN A 101 14.58 25.93 9.00
N THR A 102 14.76 25.29 10.16
CA THR A 102 14.42 25.87 11.47
C THR A 102 15.52 26.74 12.06
N GLU A 103 16.71 26.78 11.46
CA GLU A 103 17.85 27.56 11.96
C GLU A 103 17.69 29.05 11.64
N LYS A 104 17.22 29.34 10.43
CA LYS A 104 16.96 30.71 9.96
C LYS A 104 15.80 30.72 8.96
N PRO A 105 14.90 31.72 9.05
CA PRO A 105 13.87 31.92 8.03
C PRO A 105 14.54 32.07 6.66
N THR A 106 14.18 31.19 5.74
CA THR A 106 14.69 31.20 4.37
C THR A 106 13.51 31.20 3.45
N SER A 107 13.44 32.17 2.54
CA SER A 107 12.34 32.29 1.60
C SER A 107 12.84 32.59 0.19
N THR A 108 11.97 32.33 -0.78
CA THR A 108 12.19 32.69 -2.17
C THR A 108 10.85 32.94 -2.86
N THR A 109 10.88 33.67 -3.97
CA THR A 109 9.73 33.81 -4.84
C THR A 109 9.79 32.72 -5.91
N LEU A 110 8.81 31.82 -5.91
CA LEU A 110 8.67 30.73 -6.87
C LEU A 110 7.54 31.05 -7.86
N ASP A 111 7.88 31.18 -9.14
CA ASP A 111 6.91 31.24 -10.23
C ASP A 111 6.51 29.82 -10.65
N LEU A 112 5.35 29.35 -10.18
CA LEU A 112 4.89 27.99 -10.46
C LEU A 112 4.64 27.71 -11.95
N SER A 113 4.46 28.75 -12.78
CA SER A 113 4.30 28.59 -14.22
C SER A 113 5.62 28.28 -14.94
N LYS A 114 6.75 28.63 -14.30
CA LYS A 114 8.11 28.43 -14.84
C LYS A 114 8.91 27.39 -14.05
N ALA A 115 8.49 27.09 -12.83
CA ALA A 115 9.13 26.13 -11.96
C ALA A 115 9.08 24.72 -12.57
N LYS A 116 10.08 23.91 -12.23
CA LYS A 116 10.05 22.48 -12.53
C LYS A 116 9.09 21.79 -11.58
N VAL A 117 7.82 21.73 -11.99
CA VAL A 117 6.75 20.99 -11.30
C VAL A 117 6.79 19.54 -11.77
N TYR A 118 6.94 18.61 -10.82
CA TYR A 118 6.90 17.18 -11.12
C TYR A 118 5.47 16.68 -11.32
N GLY A 119 4.54 17.19 -10.51
CA GLY A 119 3.13 16.83 -10.61
C GLY A 119 2.38 17.09 -9.31
N VAL A 120 1.23 16.45 -9.19
CA VAL A 120 0.31 16.54 -8.06
C VAL A 120 0.16 15.17 -7.44
N MET A 121 0.57 15.08 -6.19
CA MET A 121 0.48 13.89 -5.36
C MET A 121 -0.92 13.81 -4.73
N VAL A 122 -1.57 12.65 -4.90
CA VAL A 122 -2.86 12.25 -4.32
C VAL A 122 -3.96 13.31 -4.46
N ASP A 123 -4.07 13.89 -5.67
CA ASP A 123 -5.06 14.94 -5.99
C ASP A 123 -5.00 16.18 -5.10
N LYS A 124 -3.88 16.40 -4.39
CA LYS A 124 -3.78 17.42 -3.35
C LYS A 124 -2.50 18.22 -3.41
N TYR A 125 -1.33 17.62 -3.33
CA TYR A 125 -0.09 18.38 -3.12
C TYR A 125 0.72 18.55 -4.39
N ILE A 126 1.02 19.80 -4.74
CA ILE A 126 1.92 20.13 -5.86
C ILE A 126 3.37 19.88 -5.42
N ILE A 127 4.07 19.03 -6.15
CA ILE A 127 5.47 18.68 -5.92
C ILE A 127 6.34 19.39 -6.94
N ALA A 128 7.30 20.19 -6.48
CA ALA A 128 8.18 20.96 -7.36
C ALA A 128 9.61 21.05 -6.82
N GLU A 129 10.54 21.33 -7.73
CA GLU A 129 11.92 21.69 -7.39
C GLU A 129 12.01 23.18 -7.02
N ILE A 130 12.72 23.49 -5.93
CA ILE A 130 13.02 24.87 -5.53
C ILE A 130 14.45 25.21 -5.97
N PRO A 131 14.66 26.19 -6.86
CA PRO A 131 15.98 26.50 -7.43
C PRO A 131 16.87 27.35 -6.50
N ALA A 132 16.36 27.84 -5.37
CA ALA A 132 17.03 28.83 -4.54
C ALA A 132 18.08 28.22 -3.60
N ALA A 133 19.27 28.83 -3.56
CA ALA A 133 20.31 28.48 -2.60
C ALA A 133 19.88 28.81 -1.16
N GLY A 134 20.05 27.87 -0.24
CA GLY A 134 19.73 28.04 1.19
C GLY A 134 18.54 27.23 1.68
N PHE A 135 17.72 26.68 0.79
CA PHE A 135 16.72 25.66 1.14
C PHE A 135 17.45 24.35 1.51
N LYS A 136 16.94 23.63 2.51
CA LYS A 136 17.56 22.40 3.04
C LYS A 136 17.37 21.19 2.11
N GLU A 137 16.27 21.15 1.38
CA GLU A 137 15.96 20.09 0.41
C GLU A 137 15.92 20.66 -1.01
N LYS A 138 15.79 19.80 -2.02
CA LYS A 138 15.61 20.22 -3.42
C LYS A 138 14.15 20.15 -3.89
N ILE A 139 13.41 19.16 -3.39
CA ILE A 139 12.05 18.84 -3.80
C ILE A 139 11.12 19.03 -2.60
N TYR A 140 10.05 19.79 -2.81
CA TYR A 140 9.11 20.16 -1.76
C TYR A 140 7.67 19.98 -2.20
N ARG A 141 6.77 19.93 -1.21
CA ARG A 141 5.36 20.26 -1.38
C ARG A 141 5.24 21.77 -1.35
N VAL A 142 4.96 22.38 -2.49
CA VAL A 142 4.97 23.86 -2.65
C VAL A 142 3.58 24.46 -2.76
N GLY A 143 2.54 23.63 -2.86
CA GLY A 143 1.16 24.06 -3.00
C GLY A 143 0.20 22.93 -2.66
N ALA A 144 -1.03 23.27 -2.31
CA ALA A 144 -2.15 22.36 -2.22
C ALA A 144 -3.25 22.77 -3.21
N LEU A 145 -3.91 21.79 -3.77
CA LEU A 145 -5.07 21.96 -4.62
C LEU A 145 -6.33 21.80 -3.77
N LYS A 146 -7.26 22.72 -4.01
CA LYS A 146 -8.60 22.68 -3.43
C LYS A 146 -9.62 22.73 -4.54
N LYS A 147 -10.51 21.74 -4.57
CA LYS A 147 -11.60 21.69 -5.54
C LYS A 147 -12.80 22.49 -5.01
N THR A 148 -13.29 23.42 -5.80
CA THR A 148 -14.57 24.12 -5.58
C THR A 148 -15.38 23.96 -6.85
N ASP A 149 -16.53 23.30 -6.76
CA ASP A 149 -17.31 22.83 -7.91
C ASP A 149 -16.46 21.99 -8.88
N ASP A 150 -16.30 22.45 -10.13
CA ASP A 150 -15.50 21.80 -11.17
C ASP A 150 -14.14 22.50 -11.42
N LYS A 151 -13.77 23.45 -10.57
CA LYS A 151 -12.49 24.18 -10.69
C LYS A 151 -11.56 23.91 -9.51
N TRP A 152 -10.27 24.09 -9.74
CA TRP A 152 -9.24 23.92 -8.74
C TRP A 152 -8.55 25.25 -8.42
N THR A 153 -8.32 25.52 -7.14
CA THR A 153 -7.52 26.65 -6.69
C THR A 153 -6.22 26.13 -6.09
N VAL A 154 -5.13 26.87 -6.26
CA VAL A 154 -3.87 26.61 -5.55
C VAL A 154 -3.84 27.43 -4.27
N GLU A 155 -3.61 26.77 -3.14
CA GLU A 155 -3.45 27.36 -1.81
C GLU A 155 -2.16 26.86 -1.15
N ALA A 156 -1.78 27.48 -0.02
CA ALA A 156 -0.62 27.03 0.74
C ALA A 156 -0.84 25.60 1.24
N PRO A 157 0.15 24.69 1.14
CA PRO A 157 0.00 23.34 1.68
C PRO A 157 -0.13 23.38 3.21
N LYS A 158 0.48 24.39 3.83
CA LYS A 158 0.34 24.76 5.22
C LYS A 158 0.67 26.25 5.36
N GLU A 159 0.11 26.88 6.38
CA GLU A 159 0.44 28.24 6.77
C GLU A 159 1.06 28.22 8.17
N ASN A 160 2.20 28.88 8.35
CA ASN A 160 2.81 29.14 9.67
C ASN A 160 3.58 30.46 9.60
N ASP A 161 3.75 31.14 10.72
CA ASP A 161 4.61 32.33 10.83
C ASP A 161 6.07 31.86 11.02
N ILE A 162 6.84 31.76 9.92
CA ILE A 162 8.21 31.23 9.90
C ILE A 162 9.21 32.32 10.28
N ASP A 163 8.98 33.57 9.85
CA ASP A 163 9.88 34.69 10.12
C ASP A 163 9.53 35.49 11.39
N LYS A 164 8.43 35.14 12.06
CA LYS A 164 7.95 35.72 13.32
C LYS A 164 7.50 37.18 13.16
N ASP A 165 7.00 37.55 11.98
CA ASP A 165 6.44 38.87 11.72
C ASP A 165 4.97 39.02 12.17
N GLY A 166 4.37 37.94 12.68
CA GLY A 166 2.99 37.89 13.13
C GLY A 166 1.97 37.59 12.03
N LYS A 167 2.40 37.28 10.80
CA LYS A 167 1.54 36.88 9.67
C LYS A 167 1.79 35.43 9.26
N PRO A 168 0.77 34.73 8.75
CA PRO A 168 0.96 33.41 8.18
C PRO A 168 1.77 33.46 6.88
N ASP A 169 2.83 32.67 6.81
CA ASP A 169 3.61 32.44 5.59
C ASP A 169 3.13 31.21 4.83
N TRP A 170 3.21 31.31 3.50
CA TRP A 170 3.08 30.13 2.64
C TRP A 170 4.32 29.27 2.77
N THR A 171 4.16 28.04 3.23
CA THR A 171 5.30 27.17 3.49
C THR A 171 5.58 26.18 2.35
N ALA A 172 6.87 25.94 2.10
CA ALA A 172 7.36 24.79 1.35
C ALA A 172 7.59 23.64 2.34
N GLU A 173 6.71 22.64 2.29
CA GLU A 173 6.71 21.54 3.23
C GLU A 173 7.60 20.39 2.75
N LYS A 174 8.28 19.70 3.68
CA LYS A 174 9.12 18.55 3.35
C LYS A 174 8.34 17.52 2.53
N PHE A 175 8.98 16.97 1.50
CA PHE A 175 8.45 15.89 0.68
C PHE A 175 9.01 14.54 1.13
N THR A 176 8.35 13.91 2.11
CA THR A 176 8.72 12.57 2.62
C THR A 176 7.81 11.45 2.08
N CYS A 177 6.81 11.82 1.28
CA CYS A 177 5.73 10.94 0.83
C CYS A 177 6.05 10.22 -0.49
N GLY A 178 7.13 10.62 -1.18
CA GLY A 178 7.47 10.19 -2.53
C GLY A 178 7.64 8.68 -2.68
N LYS A 179 8.23 8.01 -1.69
CA LYS A 179 8.44 6.56 -1.72
C LYS A 179 7.17 5.75 -2.02
N CYS A 180 6.01 6.23 -1.57
CA CYS A 180 4.74 5.53 -1.75
C CYS A 180 3.83 6.17 -2.79
N HIS A 181 3.86 7.49 -2.92
CA HIS A 181 2.92 8.23 -3.78
C HIS A 181 3.56 8.79 -5.05
N ALA A 182 4.88 8.74 -5.18
CA ALA A 182 5.61 9.10 -6.38
C ALA A 182 6.90 8.25 -6.52
N PRO A 183 6.82 6.90 -6.44
CA PRO A 183 8.01 6.05 -6.38
C PRO A 183 8.90 6.20 -7.62
N GLY A 184 8.34 6.58 -8.77
CA GLY A 184 9.14 6.85 -9.96
C GLY A 184 10.01 8.10 -9.82
N LEU A 185 9.58 9.11 -9.05
CA LEU A 185 10.40 10.29 -8.78
C LEU A 185 11.63 9.94 -7.92
N GLU A 186 11.46 9.08 -6.91
CA GLU A 186 12.56 8.59 -6.08
C GLU A 186 13.56 7.72 -6.87
N ASN A 187 13.04 6.94 -7.82
CA ASN A 187 13.82 6.00 -8.61
C ASN A 187 14.31 6.59 -9.96
N SER A 188 14.02 7.86 -10.23
CA SER A 188 14.30 8.51 -11.52
C SER A 188 13.74 7.73 -12.73
N SER A 189 12.53 7.16 -12.57
CA SER A 189 11.78 6.51 -13.65
C SER A 189 10.96 7.55 -14.43
N ASP A 190 10.73 7.29 -15.72
CA ASP A 190 9.93 8.17 -16.59
C ASP A 190 8.47 8.29 -16.11
N ASN A 191 7.90 7.23 -15.54
CA ASN A 191 6.60 7.31 -14.89
C ASN A 191 6.78 7.54 -13.39
N LEU A 192 6.47 8.75 -12.94
CA LEU A 192 6.62 9.18 -11.55
C LEU A 192 5.61 8.52 -10.60
N SER A 193 4.48 8.01 -11.11
CA SER A 193 3.41 7.42 -10.32
C SER A 193 3.70 5.98 -9.86
N ILE A 194 2.74 5.34 -9.20
CA ILE A 194 2.77 3.92 -8.86
C ILE A 194 2.45 3.11 -10.11
N SER A 195 3.50 2.62 -10.75
CA SER A 195 3.49 2.03 -12.09
C SER A 195 3.98 0.58 -12.10
N CYS A 196 4.23 0.00 -13.29
CA CYS A 196 4.64 -1.40 -13.44
C CYS A 196 5.85 -1.74 -12.55
N GLU A 197 6.88 -0.89 -12.61
CA GLU A 197 8.16 -1.12 -11.93
C GLU A 197 8.09 -0.80 -10.42
N SER A 198 7.02 -0.15 -9.96
CA SER A 198 6.76 0.07 -8.53
C SER A 198 6.43 -1.23 -7.79
N CYS A 199 5.87 -2.22 -8.51
CA CYS A 199 5.59 -3.54 -7.97
C CYS A 199 6.58 -4.59 -8.47
N HIS A 200 6.92 -4.56 -9.76
CA HIS A 200 7.77 -5.57 -10.36
C HIS A 200 9.27 -5.32 -10.16
N GLY A 201 9.66 -4.12 -9.73
CA GLY A 201 11.06 -3.69 -9.67
C GLY A 201 11.59 -3.24 -11.04
N PRO A 202 12.89 -2.90 -11.12
CA PRO A 202 13.53 -2.43 -12.34
C PRO A 202 13.48 -3.48 -13.46
N ALA A 203 12.92 -3.13 -14.62
CA ALA A 203 12.65 -4.09 -15.69
C ALA A 203 13.69 -4.07 -16.84
N GLY A 204 14.76 -3.28 -16.77
CA GLY A 204 15.75 -3.15 -17.85
C GLY A 204 16.35 -4.48 -18.34
N ASN A 205 16.72 -5.37 -17.42
CA ASN A 205 17.24 -6.70 -17.78
C ASN A 205 16.15 -7.59 -18.39
N HIS A 206 14.91 -7.47 -17.93
CA HIS A 206 13.78 -8.22 -18.46
C HIS A 206 13.42 -7.79 -19.89
N ALA A 207 13.39 -6.49 -20.16
CA ALA A 207 13.08 -5.99 -21.50
C ALA A 207 14.16 -6.37 -22.52
N SER A 208 15.43 -6.33 -22.13
CA SER A 208 16.58 -6.62 -23.00
C SER A 208 16.90 -8.09 -23.18
N ALA A 209 16.41 -8.98 -22.30
CA ALA A 209 16.71 -10.41 -22.39
C ALA A 209 16.08 -11.08 -23.62
N THR A 210 16.84 -12.00 -24.23
CA THR A 210 16.36 -12.87 -25.31
C THR A 210 15.29 -13.84 -24.80
N ASP A 211 15.56 -14.51 -23.67
CA ASP A 211 14.56 -15.25 -22.89
C ASP A 211 14.19 -14.44 -21.66
N LYS A 212 12.93 -14.00 -21.61
CA LYS A 212 12.39 -13.14 -20.57
C LYS A 212 11.87 -13.91 -19.36
N LYS A 213 11.72 -15.23 -19.46
CA LYS A 213 11.12 -16.05 -18.40
C LYS A 213 11.99 -16.03 -17.14
N GLY A 214 11.39 -15.70 -16.00
CA GLY A 214 12.09 -15.69 -14.71
C GLY A 214 13.04 -14.51 -14.48
N THR A 215 13.18 -13.60 -15.44
CA THR A 215 14.05 -12.41 -15.31
C THR A 215 13.46 -11.30 -14.43
N LEU A 216 12.16 -11.38 -14.14
CA LEU A 216 11.49 -10.61 -13.08
C LEU A 216 10.90 -11.56 -12.03
N SER A 217 11.16 -11.25 -10.77
CA SER A 217 10.68 -12.06 -9.65
C SER A 217 9.19 -11.83 -9.40
N ARG A 218 8.41 -12.92 -9.45
CA ARG A 218 7.00 -12.90 -9.03
C ARG A 218 6.85 -12.60 -7.54
N GLU A 219 7.82 -13.01 -6.73
CA GLU A 219 7.81 -12.78 -5.30
C GLU A 219 8.00 -11.29 -4.96
N THR A 220 8.84 -10.58 -5.72
CA THR A 220 8.99 -9.12 -5.60
C THR A 220 7.64 -8.43 -5.81
N ALA A 221 6.92 -8.78 -6.88
CA ALA A 221 5.59 -8.23 -7.14
C ALA A 221 4.53 -8.65 -6.11
N ARG A 222 4.67 -9.83 -5.50
CA ARG A 222 3.74 -10.31 -4.46
C ARG A 222 3.93 -9.56 -3.14
N THR A 223 5.16 -9.23 -2.79
CA THR A 223 5.53 -8.60 -1.51
C THR A 223 5.57 -7.08 -1.57
N SER A 224 5.66 -6.49 -2.78
CA SER A 224 5.74 -5.04 -2.98
C SER A 224 4.56 -4.25 -2.41
N CYS A 225 3.40 -4.86 -2.23
CA CYS A 225 2.24 -4.24 -1.59
C CYS A 225 2.61 -3.61 -0.25
N MET A 226 3.41 -4.32 0.54
CA MET A 226 3.79 -3.92 1.91
C MET A 226 4.87 -2.84 1.94
N ASN A 227 5.49 -2.50 0.80
CA ASN A 227 6.41 -1.37 0.71
C ASN A 227 5.69 -0.04 0.94
N CYS A 228 4.38 0.00 0.63
CA CYS A 228 3.51 1.17 0.80
C CYS A 228 2.33 0.92 1.73
N HIS A 229 1.82 -0.31 1.83
CA HIS A 229 0.70 -0.69 2.69
C HIS A 229 1.18 -1.44 3.94
N LYS A 230 2.13 -0.88 4.68
CA LYS A 230 2.62 -1.49 5.92
C LYS A 230 1.49 -1.55 6.97
N SER A 231 0.95 -2.73 7.21
CA SER A 231 -0.17 -2.96 8.14
C SER A 231 0.21 -2.93 9.61
N ASP A 232 1.46 -3.29 9.91
CA ASP A 232 1.83 -3.69 11.26
C ASP A 232 2.11 -2.49 12.14
N PRO A 233 1.73 -2.53 13.42
CA PRO A 233 2.08 -1.51 14.39
C PRO A 233 3.60 -1.39 14.55
N ALA A 234 4.05 -0.27 15.06
CA ALA A 234 5.46 -0.01 15.35
C ALA A 234 5.63 0.54 16.78
N LYS A 235 6.85 0.53 17.28
CA LYS A 235 7.18 1.25 18.52
C LYS A 235 7.64 2.67 18.21
N ASP A 236 7.16 3.64 18.99
CA ASP A 236 7.73 4.99 18.99
C ASP A 236 9.09 5.03 19.72
N ALA A 237 9.69 6.21 19.84
CA ALA A 237 10.97 6.40 20.53
C ALA A 237 10.90 6.12 22.04
N GLN A 238 9.70 6.12 22.62
CA GLN A 238 9.41 5.84 24.03
C GLN A 238 9.09 4.36 24.27
N GLY A 239 8.96 3.56 23.20
CA GLY A 239 8.65 2.14 23.25
C GLY A 239 7.14 1.82 23.23
N ASN A 240 6.26 2.81 23.07
CA ASN A 240 4.82 2.59 22.99
C ASN A 240 4.43 2.03 21.63
N PHE A 241 3.44 1.13 21.61
CA PHE A 241 2.87 0.64 20.35
C PHE A 241 2.06 1.75 19.68
N THR A 242 2.30 1.96 18.39
CA THR A 242 1.62 2.96 17.56
C THR A 242 1.05 2.26 16.35
N ALA A 243 -0.21 2.56 16.04
CA ALA A 243 -0.82 2.06 14.82
C ALA A 243 -0.24 2.77 13.61
N ASN A 244 -0.03 2.05 12.52
CA ASN A 244 0.25 2.68 11.25
C ASN A 244 -1.06 3.23 10.67
N ASN A 245 -1.25 4.53 10.84
CA ASN A 245 -2.47 5.19 10.44
C ASN A 245 -2.42 5.64 8.97
N HIS A 246 -1.25 6.00 8.45
CA HIS A 246 -1.12 6.61 7.12
C HIS A 246 -0.93 5.60 5.97
N TYR A 247 -0.38 4.41 6.22
CA TYR A 247 0.10 3.51 5.17
C TYR A 247 -0.59 2.12 5.17
N GLY A 248 -1.89 2.06 4.86
CA GLY A 248 -2.51 0.82 4.35
C GLY A 248 -3.27 -0.06 5.36
N THR A 249 -3.32 -1.36 5.06
CA THR A 249 -4.26 -2.39 5.56
C THR A 249 -4.13 -2.63 7.08
N ARG A 250 -4.46 -1.62 7.87
CA ARG A 250 -4.35 -1.58 9.33
C ARG A 250 -4.83 -2.90 9.93
N ASP A 251 -4.02 -3.43 10.83
CA ASP A 251 -4.35 -4.61 11.62
C ASP A 251 -4.61 -5.91 10.83
N PHE A 252 -4.20 -5.98 9.56
CA PHE A 252 -4.32 -7.20 8.76
C PHE A 252 -3.67 -8.41 9.44
N PHE A 253 -2.52 -8.23 10.12
CA PHE A 253 -1.82 -9.27 10.89
C PHE A 253 -2.73 -9.96 11.92
N ALA A 254 -3.68 -9.23 12.52
CA ALA A 254 -4.61 -9.74 13.52
C ALA A 254 -5.74 -10.57 12.90
N SER A 255 -5.95 -10.47 11.59
CA SER A 255 -7.02 -11.20 10.91
C SER A 255 -6.74 -12.69 10.77
N LYS A 256 -7.81 -13.49 10.77
CA LYS A 256 -7.73 -14.90 10.38
C LYS A 256 -7.33 -15.08 8.92
N HIS A 257 -7.55 -14.07 8.08
CA HIS A 257 -7.16 -14.09 6.68
C HIS A 257 -5.63 -14.06 6.53
N ALA A 258 -4.92 -13.21 7.29
CA ALA A 258 -3.46 -13.18 7.28
C ALA A 258 -2.83 -14.49 7.77
N GLN A 259 -3.52 -15.22 8.64
CA GLN A 259 -3.07 -16.49 9.21
C GLN A 259 -3.48 -17.72 8.39
N SER A 260 -4.29 -17.54 7.34
CA SER A 260 -4.83 -18.63 6.55
C SER A 260 -3.92 -18.99 5.38
N SER A 261 -3.53 -20.26 5.31
CA SER A 261 -2.84 -20.83 4.14
C SER A 261 -3.74 -21.03 2.93
N GLN A 262 -5.05 -20.84 3.07
CA GLN A 262 -6.02 -20.99 1.97
C GLN A 262 -6.09 -19.74 1.07
N LEU A 263 -5.47 -18.63 1.46
CA LEU A 263 -5.49 -17.38 0.71
C LEU A 263 -4.19 -17.17 -0.04
N ASN A 264 -4.28 -16.64 -1.26
CA ASN A 264 -3.13 -16.11 -2.00
C ASN A 264 -2.82 -14.66 -1.57
N GLY A 265 -2.76 -14.43 -0.25
CA GLY A 265 -2.57 -13.11 0.34
C GLY A 265 -3.58 -12.07 -0.15
N CYS A 266 -3.12 -10.81 -0.29
CA CYS A 266 -3.92 -9.66 -0.73
C CYS A 266 -4.64 -9.90 -2.07
N GLN A 267 -4.02 -10.69 -2.97
CA GLN A 267 -4.51 -10.92 -4.33
C GLN A 267 -5.77 -11.78 -4.39
N THR A 268 -6.16 -12.41 -3.28
CA THR A 268 -7.46 -13.10 -3.19
C THR A 268 -8.63 -12.12 -3.33
N CYS A 269 -8.47 -10.91 -2.78
CA CYS A 269 -9.50 -9.86 -2.79
C CYS A 269 -9.14 -8.72 -3.75
N HIS A 270 -7.85 -8.54 -4.05
CA HIS A 270 -7.36 -7.44 -4.87
C HIS A 270 -6.77 -7.90 -6.21
N ASN A 271 -6.91 -7.06 -7.23
CA ASN A 271 -6.27 -7.19 -8.53
C ASN A 271 -5.50 -5.91 -8.88
N PRO A 272 -4.16 -5.90 -8.81
CA PRO A 272 -3.38 -4.71 -9.13
C PRO A 272 -3.40 -4.35 -10.63
N HIS A 273 -3.76 -5.28 -11.50
CA HIS A 273 -3.80 -5.05 -12.94
C HIS A 273 -5.14 -4.51 -13.43
N LYS A 274 -6.16 -4.41 -12.58
CA LYS A 274 -7.49 -3.97 -13.02
C LYS A 274 -8.23 -3.23 -11.91
N ALA A 275 -8.79 -2.09 -12.27
CA ALA A 275 -9.73 -1.37 -11.45
C ALA A 275 -11.16 -1.96 -11.56
N ASN A 276 -11.90 -1.91 -10.46
CA ASN A 276 -13.34 -2.04 -10.43
C ASN A 276 -14.01 -0.71 -10.86
N ALA A 277 -15.35 -0.65 -10.85
CA ALA A 277 -16.12 0.53 -11.30
C ALA A 277 -15.78 1.83 -10.55
N ASN A 278 -15.23 1.73 -9.32
CA ASN A 278 -14.84 2.87 -8.49
C ASN A 278 -13.33 3.19 -8.56
N GLY A 279 -12.59 2.60 -9.50
CA GLY A 279 -11.14 2.79 -9.63
C GLY A 279 -10.31 1.96 -8.64
N ALA A 280 -10.94 1.20 -7.74
CA ALA A 280 -10.25 0.42 -6.72
C ALA A 280 -9.74 -0.91 -7.29
N THR A 281 -8.64 -1.42 -6.76
CA THR A 281 -8.05 -2.70 -7.18
C THR A 281 -8.78 -3.90 -6.58
N LEU A 282 -10.10 -3.87 -6.41
CA LEU A 282 -10.87 -5.02 -5.91
C LEU A 282 -11.23 -5.95 -7.07
N VAL A 283 -11.29 -7.26 -6.81
CA VAL A 283 -11.68 -8.27 -7.82
C VAL A 283 -13.16 -8.22 -8.20
N ALA A 284 -13.97 -7.43 -7.48
CA ALA A 284 -15.39 -7.17 -7.77
C ALA A 284 -15.74 -5.72 -7.39
N ASP A 285 -16.91 -5.24 -7.87
CA ASP A 285 -17.38 -3.88 -7.59
C ASP A 285 -17.85 -3.73 -6.14
N LYS A 286 -18.52 -4.75 -5.60
CA LYS A 286 -18.99 -4.77 -4.21
C LYS A 286 -18.11 -5.68 -3.35
N PRO A 287 -17.52 -5.19 -2.24
CA PRO A 287 -16.71 -6.01 -1.36
C PRO A 287 -17.45 -7.25 -0.82
N THR A 288 -18.75 -7.14 -0.54
CA THR A 288 -19.57 -8.24 -0.02
C THR A 288 -19.65 -9.44 -0.97
N GLU A 289 -19.59 -9.22 -2.29
CA GLU A 289 -19.55 -10.28 -3.30
C GLU A 289 -18.24 -11.07 -3.25
N ILE A 290 -17.14 -10.41 -2.83
CA ILE A 290 -15.84 -11.07 -2.63
C ILE A 290 -15.92 -11.95 -1.39
N CYS A 291 -16.43 -11.41 -0.28
CA CYS A 291 -16.59 -12.14 0.98
C CYS A 291 -17.47 -13.39 0.81
N ALA A 292 -18.59 -13.26 0.09
CA ALA A 292 -19.56 -14.33 -0.12
C ALA A 292 -18.99 -15.57 -0.85
N LYS A 293 -17.84 -15.45 -1.55
CA LYS A 293 -17.18 -16.59 -2.19
C LYS A 293 -16.72 -17.65 -1.20
N CYS A 294 -16.38 -17.26 0.03
CA CYS A 294 -15.98 -18.17 1.10
C CYS A 294 -16.95 -18.17 2.28
N HIS A 295 -17.68 -17.07 2.48
CA HIS A 295 -18.60 -16.84 3.58
C HIS A 295 -20.06 -16.82 3.10
N ALA A 296 -20.48 -17.89 2.44
CA ALA A 296 -21.81 -18.00 1.86
C ALA A 296 -22.92 -17.86 2.92
N GLY A 297 -23.95 -17.09 2.62
CA GLY A 297 -25.10 -16.88 3.50
C GLY A 297 -24.86 -15.95 4.69
N ILE A 298 -23.67 -15.35 4.81
CA ILE A 298 -23.37 -14.36 5.85
C ILE A 298 -23.71 -12.96 5.36
N ASN A 299 -24.46 -12.21 6.16
CA ASN A 299 -24.64 -10.78 5.95
C ASN A 299 -23.49 -10.02 6.62
N PHE A 300 -22.79 -9.17 5.87
CA PHE A 300 -21.64 -8.43 6.38
C PHE A 300 -22.01 -6.97 6.67
N ASP A 301 -21.71 -6.52 7.88
CA ASP A 301 -21.67 -5.09 8.19
C ASP A 301 -20.23 -4.59 7.99
N LEU A 302 -19.95 -4.06 6.80
CA LEU A 302 -18.60 -3.63 6.42
C LEU A 302 -18.08 -2.47 7.26
N ASP A 303 -18.94 -1.63 7.83
CA ASP A 303 -18.49 -0.51 8.66
C ASP A 303 -18.11 -0.95 10.06
N LYS A 304 -18.67 -2.07 10.55
CA LYS A 304 -18.21 -2.72 11.78
C LYS A 304 -16.98 -3.59 11.56
N LEU A 305 -16.95 -4.38 10.48
CA LEU A 305 -15.85 -5.31 10.20
C LEU A 305 -14.59 -4.62 9.68
N MET A 306 -14.76 -3.53 8.93
CA MET A 306 -13.69 -2.75 8.32
C MET A 306 -13.95 -1.26 8.59
N TRP A 307 -13.88 -0.90 9.86
CA TRP A 307 -14.17 0.45 10.33
C TRP A 307 -13.18 1.47 9.75
N LYS A 308 -13.64 2.72 9.63
CA LYS A 308 -12.81 3.85 9.22
C LYS A 308 -12.24 4.51 10.47
N ASN A 309 -10.96 4.85 10.45
CA ASN A 309 -10.34 5.56 11.57
C ASN A 309 -10.92 6.98 11.67
N PRO A 310 -11.62 7.34 12.77
CA PRO A 310 -12.22 8.66 12.91
C PRO A 310 -11.19 9.77 13.17
N THR A 311 -9.93 9.42 13.50
CA THR A 311 -8.83 10.40 13.62
C THR A 311 -8.31 10.90 12.27
N ASP A 312 -8.86 10.40 11.16
CA ASP A 312 -8.53 10.85 9.81
C ASP A 312 -9.63 11.71 9.19
N PRO A 313 -9.63 13.01 9.46
CA PRO A 313 -10.65 13.91 8.93
C PRO A 313 -10.60 14.06 7.42
N GLN A 314 -9.52 13.62 6.76
CA GLN A 314 -9.29 13.80 5.34
C GLN A 314 -9.53 12.52 4.53
N GLY A 315 -9.82 11.39 5.19
CA GLY A 315 -10.12 10.11 4.54
C GLY A 315 -8.95 9.53 3.72
N HIS A 316 -7.73 9.89 4.09
CA HIS A 316 -6.49 9.39 3.52
C HIS A 316 -6.12 7.97 3.97
N PHE A 317 -6.78 7.44 5.01
CA PHE A 317 -6.49 6.15 5.61
C PHE A 317 -7.40 5.08 5.00
N THR A 318 -6.83 3.91 4.72
CA THR A 318 -7.63 2.76 4.33
C THR A 318 -8.43 2.25 5.52
N LYS A 319 -9.58 1.64 5.25
CA LYS A 319 -10.38 0.93 6.26
C LYS A 319 -9.53 -0.12 6.98
N ASP A 320 -9.92 -0.44 8.22
CA ASP A 320 -9.35 -1.56 8.97
C ASP A 320 -9.44 -2.89 8.19
N HIS A 321 -8.41 -3.72 8.32
CA HIS A 321 -8.30 -5.06 7.72
C HIS A 321 -8.12 -6.15 8.78
N SER A 322 -8.39 -5.88 10.06
CA SER A 322 -8.53 -6.94 11.07
C SER A 322 -9.77 -7.82 10.82
N PHE A 323 -10.73 -7.32 10.04
CA PHE A 323 -12.03 -7.95 9.76
C PHE A 323 -12.82 -8.28 11.03
N GLY A 324 -12.83 -7.33 11.97
CA GLY A 324 -13.52 -7.44 13.26
C GLY A 324 -12.72 -8.14 14.36
N ALA A 325 -11.46 -8.52 14.10
CA ALA A 325 -10.57 -9.04 15.15
C ALA A 325 -10.13 -7.92 16.13
N ILE A 326 -10.07 -6.68 15.65
CA ILE A 326 -9.80 -5.49 16.45
C ILE A 326 -10.89 -4.47 16.13
N LYS A 327 -11.66 -4.06 17.14
CA LYS A 327 -12.65 -2.99 16.98
C LYS A 327 -12.01 -1.65 17.30
N TYR A 328 -12.56 -0.58 16.74
CA TYR A 328 -12.02 0.77 16.98
C TYR A 328 -12.05 1.14 18.46
N GLU A 329 -13.19 0.90 19.12
CA GLU A 329 -13.39 1.15 20.55
C GLU A 329 -12.42 0.38 21.46
N ASP A 330 -11.91 -0.75 20.97
CA ASP A 330 -10.96 -1.57 21.70
C ASP A 330 -9.54 -1.00 21.58
N LEU A 331 -9.23 -0.06 20.70
CA LEU A 331 -7.85 0.43 20.58
C LEU A 331 -7.44 1.37 21.72
N GLN A 332 -8.43 2.10 22.28
CA GLN A 332 -8.21 3.16 23.25
C GLN A 332 -7.17 4.18 22.77
N ASP A 333 -7.20 4.47 21.46
CA ASP A 333 -6.30 5.42 20.81
C ASP A 333 -6.42 6.80 21.48
N ASP A 334 -5.28 7.41 21.81
CA ASP A 334 -5.25 8.78 22.34
C ASP A 334 -5.33 9.79 21.19
N PRO A 335 -6.43 10.55 21.04
CA PRO A 335 -6.58 11.49 19.94
C PRO A 335 -5.63 12.69 20.06
N ALA A 336 -5.04 12.92 21.24
CA ALA A 336 -4.10 14.02 21.47
C ALA A 336 -2.66 13.68 21.05
N THR A 337 -2.33 12.40 20.79
CA THR A 337 -0.98 11.99 20.38
C THR A 337 -0.88 11.83 18.85
N LYS A 338 0.25 12.28 18.29
CA LYS A 338 0.69 11.91 16.95
C LYS A 338 1.70 10.76 17.12
N PRO A 339 1.55 9.55 16.56
CA PRO A 339 0.44 8.90 15.86
C PRO A 339 -0.21 7.79 16.72
N VAL A 340 -1.51 7.90 17.00
CA VAL A 340 -2.44 6.78 17.28
C VAL A 340 -1.83 5.65 18.14
N GLU A 341 -1.42 6.02 19.35
CA GLU A 341 -0.86 5.10 20.35
C GLU A 341 -1.90 4.05 20.74
N ILE A 342 -1.53 2.77 20.68
CA ILE A 342 -2.38 1.64 21.04
C ILE A 342 -2.21 1.37 22.54
N LYS A 343 -3.25 1.67 23.33
CA LYS A 343 -3.19 1.56 24.80
C LYS A 343 -3.89 0.33 25.37
N ASN A 344 -4.77 -0.32 24.60
CA ASN A 344 -5.53 -1.45 25.12
C ASN A 344 -4.64 -2.68 25.40
N PRO A 345 -4.62 -3.20 26.64
CA PRO A 345 -3.78 -4.34 27.01
C PRO A 345 -4.04 -5.60 26.18
N THR A 346 -5.31 -5.86 25.82
CA THR A 346 -5.70 -7.03 25.02
C THR A 346 -5.12 -6.94 23.61
N VAL A 347 -5.18 -5.75 23.01
CA VAL A 347 -4.60 -5.51 21.67
C VAL A 347 -3.09 -5.58 21.74
N ILE A 348 -2.46 -5.01 22.76
CA ILE A 348 -1.00 -5.09 22.96
C ILE A 348 -0.54 -6.54 23.11
N GLU A 349 -1.23 -7.36 23.90
CA GLU A 349 -0.89 -8.78 24.04
C GLU A 349 -1.10 -9.56 22.73
N LEU A 350 -2.13 -9.22 21.95
CA LEU A 350 -2.32 -9.78 20.62
C LEU A 350 -1.16 -9.41 19.68
N ILE A 351 -0.71 -8.16 19.70
CA ILE A 351 0.44 -7.68 18.93
C ILE A 351 1.69 -8.47 19.33
N LYS A 352 2.03 -8.53 20.61
CA LYS A 352 3.22 -9.27 21.08
C LYS A 352 3.18 -10.76 20.70
N LYS A 353 2.00 -11.36 20.71
CA LYS A 353 1.80 -12.75 20.33
C LYS A 353 2.00 -13.00 18.83
N LEU A 354 1.50 -12.10 17.97
CA LEU A 354 1.52 -12.28 16.52
C LEU A 354 2.74 -11.67 15.84
N LEU A 355 3.38 -10.70 16.49
CA LEU A 355 4.56 -9.94 16.04
C LEU A 355 5.64 -9.99 17.13
N PRO A 356 6.26 -11.16 17.36
CA PRO A 356 7.18 -11.38 18.49
C PRO A 356 8.46 -10.52 18.41
N GLU A 357 8.82 -10.04 17.22
CA GLU A 357 9.90 -9.07 17.04
C GLU A 357 9.61 -7.72 17.70
N LEU A 358 8.34 -7.34 17.84
CA LEU A 358 7.92 -6.14 18.55
C LEU A 358 7.73 -6.38 20.05
N ALA A 359 7.77 -7.63 20.52
CA ALA A 359 7.68 -7.94 21.95
C ALA A 359 8.99 -7.70 22.71
N LYS A 360 10.12 -7.62 21.99
CA LYS A 360 11.44 -7.24 22.49
C LYS A 360 11.53 -5.73 22.64
#